data_AF-A0A819MN48-F1
#
_entry.id   AF-A0A819MN48-F1
#
_cell.length_a   1.000
_cell.length_b   1.000
_cell.length_c   1.000
_cell.angle_alpha   90.00
_cell.angle_beta   90.00
_cell.angle_gamma   90.00
#
_symmetry.space_group_name_H-M   'P 1'
#
loop_
_entity.id
_entity.type
_entity.pdbx_description
1 polymer ?
#
loop_
_entity_poly.entity_id
_entity_poly.type
_entity_poly.pdbx_seq_one_letter_code
_entity_poly.pdbx_strand_id
1 'polypeptide(L)'
;MPGTTKRLLQGLLNKHREEQKVDVPFKKENTFLFDSEAFRYLALRKNGIQLDNEQTLSYIRSWDHSVNEYTRLMAYVVTRPLHGISKTLSLNEAEQLIRKLSRPIAEIARLVEENIQRARECKEKMRNNPELALQGIPQNNTVVKRLEHPRTVCMDDKCCRVTQDGDEQKLEYLSICHDVCYLKGVVQEKISDPELEYCEAMDPDTGKMFGIFSC
;
A
#
# COMPACT_ATOMS: atom_id res chain seq x y z
N MET A 1 37.33 -25.19 31.29
CA MET A 1 36.73 -24.29 32.31
C MET A 1 36.70 -22.89 31.73
N PRO A 2 35.60 -22.14 31.83
CA PRO A 2 35.57 -20.77 31.32
C PRO A 2 36.57 -19.95 32.11
N GLY A 3 37.54 -19.37 31.41
CA GLY A 3 38.62 -18.59 32.01
C GLY A 3 38.15 -17.24 32.54
N THR A 4 38.92 -16.20 32.23
CA THR A 4 38.69 -14.81 32.68
C THR A 4 37.32 -14.23 32.31
N THR A 5 36.67 -14.75 31.27
CA THR A 5 35.36 -14.29 30.78
C THR A 5 34.20 -14.61 31.72
N LYS A 6 34.33 -15.64 32.58
CA LYS A 6 33.29 -16.00 33.56
C LYS A 6 32.94 -14.83 34.49
N ARG A 7 33.96 -14.15 34.99
CA ARG A 7 33.79 -13.03 35.94
C ARG A 7 33.08 -11.84 35.30
N LEU A 8 33.41 -11.54 34.04
CA LEU A 8 32.77 -10.47 33.28
C LEU A 8 31.29 -10.77 33.05
N LEU A 9 30.98 -12.00 32.65
CA LEU A 9 29.61 -12.43 32.41
C LEU A 9 28.78 -12.39 33.70
N GLN A 10 29.33 -12.83 34.84
CA GLN A 10 28.66 -12.72 36.14
C GLN A 10 28.38 -11.25 36.52
N GLY A 11 29.32 -10.34 36.27
CA GLY A 11 29.11 -8.91 36.49
C GLY A 11 27.97 -8.34 35.63
N LEU A 12 27.91 -8.73 34.35
CA LEU A 12 26.82 -8.33 33.45
C LEU A 12 25.46 -8.86 33.89
N LEU A 13 25.39 -10.11 34.33
CA LEU A 13 24.15 -10.73 34.81
C LEU A 13 23.66 -10.05 36.10
N ASN A 14 24.57 -9.69 37.01
CA ASN A 14 24.22 -8.94 38.22
C ASN A 14 23.65 -7.55 37.89
N LYS A 15 24.31 -6.81 36.98
CA LYS A 15 23.81 -5.51 36.52
C LYS A 15 22.44 -5.63 35.87
N HIS A 16 22.23 -6.62 35.00
CA HIS A 16 20.93 -6.89 34.38
C HIS A 16 19.84 -7.18 35.42
N ARG A 17 20.16 -7.98 36.44
CA ARG A 17 19.24 -8.27 37.56
C ARG A 17 18.83 -7.00 38.30
N GLU A 18 19.77 -6.08 38.53
CA GLU A 18 19.50 -4.80 39.21
C GLU A 18 18.59 -3.88 38.38
N GLU A 19 18.85 -3.77 37.08
CA GLU A 19 18.15 -2.88 36.14
C GLU A 19 16.76 -3.41 35.76
N GLN A 20 16.67 -4.69 35.38
CA GLN A 20 15.45 -5.27 34.80
C GLN A 20 14.62 -6.05 35.82
N LYS A 21 15.13 -6.24 37.05
CA LYS A 21 14.50 -7.06 38.11
C LYS A 21 14.21 -8.51 37.68
N VAL A 22 14.85 -8.97 36.61
CA VAL A 22 14.77 -10.35 36.10
C VAL A 22 16.08 -11.06 36.40
N ASP A 23 15.99 -12.22 37.06
CA ASP A 23 17.15 -13.05 37.33
C ASP A 23 17.38 -14.08 36.22
N VAL A 24 18.58 -14.07 35.65
CA VAL A 24 19.04 -15.09 34.71
C VAL A 24 20.08 -15.95 35.42
N PRO A 25 19.76 -17.22 35.77
CA PRO A 25 20.68 -18.08 36.49
C PRO A 25 22.00 -18.26 35.73
N PHE A 26 23.12 -18.43 36.43
CA PHE A 26 24.40 -18.77 35.80
C PHE A 26 24.84 -20.15 36.28
N LYS A 27 24.26 -21.20 35.70
CA LYS A 27 24.48 -22.60 36.07
C LYS A 27 24.98 -23.42 34.89
N LYS A 28 25.43 -24.65 35.13
CA LYS A 28 25.96 -25.52 34.07
C LYS A 28 24.91 -25.84 33.02
N GLU A 29 23.65 -25.95 33.42
CA GLU A 29 22.55 -26.36 32.56
C GLU A 29 22.22 -25.30 31.50
N ASN A 30 22.46 -24.03 31.80
CA ASN A 30 22.15 -22.90 30.91
C ASN A 30 23.37 -22.08 30.49
N THR A 31 24.57 -22.62 30.73
CA THR A 31 25.84 -22.05 30.24
C THR A 31 26.41 -22.99 29.18
N PHE A 32 26.77 -22.43 28.03
CA PHE A 32 27.29 -23.18 26.88
C PHE A 32 28.59 -22.54 26.42
N LEU A 33 29.63 -23.35 26.23
CA LEU A 33 31.00 -22.89 26.01
C LEU A 33 31.48 -23.37 24.64
N PHE A 34 31.43 -22.47 23.67
CA PHE A 34 31.93 -22.71 22.33
C PHE A 34 33.40 -22.35 22.24
N ASP A 35 34.14 -23.18 21.52
CA ASP A 35 35.53 -22.91 21.20
C ASP A 35 35.67 -22.51 19.73
N SER A 36 36.59 -21.59 19.45
CA SER A 36 36.81 -21.03 18.12
C SER A 36 37.95 -21.70 17.36
N GLU A 37 38.59 -22.72 17.95
CA GLU A 37 39.76 -23.39 17.39
C GLU A 37 39.50 -24.03 16.04
N ALA A 38 38.27 -24.43 15.72
CA ALA A 38 37.92 -24.96 14.41
C ALA A 38 38.18 -23.95 13.28
N PHE A 39 37.87 -22.67 13.50
CA PHE A 39 38.17 -21.61 12.53
C PHE A 39 39.69 -21.40 12.40
N ARG A 40 40.41 -21.49 13.52
CA ARG A 40 41.86 -21.39 13.54
C ARG A 40 42.51 -22.54 12.78
N TYR A 41 42.05 -23.77 12.98
CA TYR A 41 42.48 -24.95 12.23
C TYR A 41 42.32 -24.74 10.72
N LEU A 42 41.12 -24.32 10.28
CA LEU A 42 40.85 -24.05 8.86
C LEU A 42 41.76 -22.95 8.29
N ALA A 43 42.00 -21.89 9.05
CA ALA A 43 42.90 -20.82 8.63
C ALA A 43 44.35 -21.32 8.47
N LEU A 44 44.86 -22.12 9.41
CA LEU A 44 46.21 -22.69 9.34
C LEU A 44 46.36 -23.61 8.13
N ARG A 45 45.36 -24.48 7.89
CA ARG A 45 45.33 -25.37 6.72
C ARG A 45 45.28 -24.61 5.40
N LYS A 46 44.49 -23.52 5.32
CA LYS A 46 44.42 -22.66 4.14
C LYS A 46 45.75 -21.98 3.82
N ASN A 47 46.53 -21.63 4.85
CA ASN A 47 47.85 -21.02 4.70
C ASN A 47 48.98 -22.05 4.50
N GLY A 48 48.66 -23.34 4.34
CA GLY A 48 49.65 -24.41 4.11
C GLY A 48 50.51 -24.74 5.34
N ILE A 49 50.11 -24.31 6.53
CA ILE A 49 50.84 -24.62 7.77
C ILE A 49 50.54 -26.07 8.16
N GLN A 50 51.61 -26.87 8.26
CA GLN A 50 51.51 -28.25 8.72
C GLN A 50 51.41 -28.28 10.24
N LEU A 51 50.43 -29.03 10.73
CA LEU A 51 50.24 -29.27 12.15
C LEU A 51 50.78 -30.66 12.47
N ASP A 52 51.43 -30.79 13.62
CA ASP A 52 51.79 -32.10 14.12
C ASP A 52 50.55 -32.88 14.61
N ASN A 53 50.76 -34.14 14.97
CA ASN A 53 49.68 -35.02 15.42
C ASN A 53 49.06 -34.54 16.73
N GLU A 54 49.84 -33.96 17.66
CA GLU A 54 49.36 -33.51 18.96
C GLU A 54 48.47 -32.27 18.80
N GLN A 55 48.92 -31.30 17.99
CA GLN A 55 48.17 -30.11 17.61
C GLN A 55 46.87 -30.50 16.93
N THR A 56 46.92 -31.40 15.94
CA THR A 56 45.72 -31.87 15.24
C THR A 56 44.71 -32.51 16.19
N LEU A 57 45.18 -33.37 17.12
CA LEU A 57 44.33 -33.96 18.15
C LEU A 57 43.71 -32.91 19.09
N SER A 58 44.45 -31.85 19.43
CA SER A 58 43.92 -30.73 20.23
C SER A 58 42.76 -30.02 19.52
N TYR A 59 42.90 -29.74 18.22
CA TYR A 59 41.83 -29.14 17.40
C TYR A 59 40.61 -30.05 17.29
N ILE A 60 40.80 -31.36 17.11
CA ILE A 60 39.70 -32.35 17.07
C ILE A 60 38.96 -32.37 18.41
N ARG A 61 39.67 -32.41 19.55
CA ARG A 61 39.05 -32.39 20.88
C ARG A 61 38.24 -31.12 21.12
N SER A 62 38.76 -29.96 20.68
CA SER A 62 38.05 -28.69 20.78
C SER A 62 36.78 -28.65 19.92
N TRP A 63 36.85 -29.23 18.71
CA TRP A 63 35.69 -29.39 17.84
C TRP A 63 34.62 -30.27 18.48
N ASP A 64 34.99 -31.46 18.95
CA ASP A 64 34.05 -32.40 19.57
C ASP A 64 33.39 -31.78 20.81
N HIS A 65 34.16 -31.06 21.63
CA HIS A 65 33.61 -30.31 22.76
C HIS A 65 32.57 -29.29 22.31
N SER A 66 32.87 -28.48 21.29
CA SER A 66 31.95 -27.44 20.77
C SER A 66 30.67 -28.04 20.17
N VAL A 67 30.77 -29.18 19.47
CA VAL A 67 29.62 -29.90 18.92
C VAL A 67 28.72 -30.45 20.05
N ASN A 68 29.32 -31.00 21.10
CA ASN A 68 28.58 -31.48 22.27
C ASN A 68 27.88 -30.34 23.02
N GLU A 69 28.55 -29.19 23.17
CA GLU A 69 27.99 -27.98 23.77
C GLU A 69 26.84 -27.41 22.94
N TYR A 70 26.97 -27.39 21.61
CA TYR A 70 25.91 -27.00 20.69
C TYR A 70 24.68 -27.91 20.80
N THR A 71 24.92 -29.23 20.83
CA THR A 71 23.86 -30.23 20.97
C THR A 71 23.11 -30.02 22.29
N ARG A 72 23.84 -29.74 23.38
CA ARG A 72 23.24 -29.40 24.67
C ARG A 72 22.43 -28.10 24.60
N LEU A 73 22.94 -27.06 23.92
CA LEU A 73 22.21 -25.81 23.72
C LEU A 73 20.90 -26.04 22.97
N MET A 74 20.92 -26.78 21.86
CA MET A 74 19.71 -27.03 21.08
C MET A 74 18.69 -27.85 21.88
N ALA A 75 19.13 -28.91 22.57
CA ALA A 75 18.25 -29.68 23.45
C ALA A 75 17.65 -28.79 24.58
N TYR A 76 18.46 -27.91 25.15
CA TYR A 76 18.00 -26.94 26.14
C TYR A 76 16.94 -25.99 25.57
N VAL A 77 17.17 -25.41 24.39
CA VAL A 77 16.25 -24.45 23.76
C VAL A 77 14.92 -25.12 23.41
N VAL A 78 14.95 -26.31 22.81
CA VAL A 78 13.73 -27.04 22.39
C VAL A 78 12.87 -27.46 23.58
N THR A 79 13.48 -27.73 24.74
CA THR A 79 12.74 -28.15 25.95
C THR A 79 12.19 -26.98 26.77
N ARG A 80 12.55 -25.73 26.44
CA ARG A 80 11.99 -24.57 27.14
C ARG A 80 10.57 -24.25 26.65
N PRO A 81 9.68 -23.84 27.57
CA PRO A 81 8.35 -23.40 27.16
C PRO A 81 8.51 -22.21 26.22
N LEU A 82 7.95 -22.35 25.02
CA LEU A 82 7.85 -21.22 24.09
C LEU A 82 7.04 -20.13 24.81
N HIS A 83 7.65 -18.97 25.04
CA HIS A 83 6.86 -17.81 25.40
C HIS A 83 5.85 -17.57 24.26
N GLY A 84 4.62 -17.16 24.56
CA GLY A 84 3.61 -16.90 23.55
C GLY A 84 4.01 -15.69 22.69
N ILE A 85 4.83 -15.91 21.66
CA ILE A 85 5.39 -14.88 20.76
C ILE A 85 4.27 -14.00 20.20
N SER A 86 3.08 -14.58 19.97
CA SER A 86 1.89 -13.86 19.51
C SER A 86 1.52 -12.66 20.40
N LYS A 87 1.66 -12.77 21.73
CA LYS A 87 1.35 -11.64 22.64
C LYS A 87 2.40 -10.54 22.55
N THR A 88 3.68 -10.91 22.45
CA THR A 88 4.78 -9.94 22.30
C THR A 88 4.71 -9.24 20.93
N LEU A 89 4.39 -9.98 19.88
CA LEU A 89 4.20 -9.44 18.54
C LEU A 89 3.01 -8.48 18.50
N SER A 90 1.87 -8.87 19.06
CA SER A 90 0.67 -8.02 19.13
C SER A 90 0.92 -6.73 19.93
N LEU A 91 1.66 -6.79 21.05
CA LEU A 91 2.04 -5.60 21.80
C LEU A 91 2.95 -4.67 20.98
N ASN A 92 3.95 -5.21 20.29
CA ASN A 92 4.85 -4.43 19.45
C ASN A 92 4.10 -3.81 18.24
N GLU A 93 3.19 -4.56 17.63
CA GLU A 93 2.32 -4.07 16.54
C GLU A 93 1.41 -2.92 17.03
N ALA A 94 0.80 -3.09 18.22
CA ALA A 94 0.01 -2.03 18.83
C ALA A 94 0.84 -0.78 19.13
N GLU A 95 2.06 -0.94 19.67
CA GLU A 95 2.97 0.18 19.92
C GLU A 95 3.34 0.91 18.61
N GLN A 96 3.66 0.15 17.55
CA GLN A 96 3.95 0.73 16.25
C GLN A 96 2.75 1.46 15.65
N LEU A 97 1.54 0.90 15.80
CA LEU A 97 0.32 1.52 15.33
C LEU A 97 0.07 2.86 16.04
N ILE A 98 0.18 2.88 17.37
CA ILE A 98 0.04 4.11 18.17
C ILE A 98 1.03 5.18 17.66
N ARG A 99 2.32 4.83 17.51
CA ARG A 99 3.34 5.77 17.01
C ARG A 99 3.02 6.32 15.63
N LYS A 100 2.52 5.47 14.72
CA LYS A 100 2.15 5.87 13.35
C LYS A 100 0.90 6.74 13.32
N LEU A 101 -0.07 6.51 14.20
CA LEU A 101 -1.34 7.23 14.24
C LEU A 101 -1.26 8.59 14.95
N SER A 102 -0.33 8.78 15.89
CA SER A 102 -0.22 10.04 16.64
C SER A 102 -0.04 11.26 15.74
N ARG A 103 0.79 11.15 14.69
CA ARG A 103 1.04 12.25 13.76
C ARG A 103 -0.19 12.62 12.91
N PRO A 104 -0.82 11.70 12.15
CA PRO A 104 -1.99 12.04 11.35
C PRO A 104 -3.16 12.54 12.20
N ILE A 105 -3.35 12.02 13.43
CA ILE A 105 -4.37 12.53 14.35
C ILE A 105 -4.11 14.00 14.70
N ALA A 106 -2.87 14.36 15.03
CA ALA A 106 -2.50 15.74 15.34
C ALA A 106 -2.66 16.66 14.12
N GLU A 107 -2.28 16.19 12.92
CA GLU A 107 -2.44 16.95 11.67
C GLU A 107 -3.92 17.18 11.34
N ILE A 108 -4.77 16.16 11.48
CA ILE A 108 -6.22 16.26 11.27
C ILE A 108 -6.83 17.24 12.27
N ALA A 109 -6.48 17.14 13.56
CA ALA A 109 -6.98 18.05 14.59
C ALA A 109 -6.64 19.51 14.25
N ARG A 110 -5.40 19.79 13.84
CA ARG A 110 -4.97 21.13 13.40
C ARG A 110 -5.77 21.61 12.19
N LEU A 111 -5.94 20.76 11.17
CA LEU A 111 -6.68 21.12 9.96
C LEU A 111 -8.16 21.43 10.24
N VAL A 112 -8.78 20.69 11.16
CA VAL A 112 -10.16 20.96 11.60
C VAL A 112 -10.25 22.33 12.26
N GLU A 113 -9.33 22.64 13.19
CA GLU A 113 -9.29 23.95 13.86
C GLU A 113 -9.10 25.10 12.87
N GLU A 114 -8.17 24.94 11.91
CA GLU A 114 -7.91 25.92 10.86
C GLU A 114 -9.12 26.14 9.95
N ASN A 115 -9.83 25.07 9.58
CA ASN A 115 -11.03 25.18 8.77
C ASN A 115 -12.17 25.87 9.53
N ILE A 116 -12.35 25.57 10.83
CA ILE A 116 -13.33 26.25 11.68
C ILE A 116 -13.00 27.75 11.77
N GLN A 117 -11.74 28.09 11.98
CA GLN A 117 -11.30 29.48 12.08
C GLN A 117 -11.52 30.23 10.76
N ARG A 118 -11.13 29.65 9.62
CA ARG A 118 -11.38 30.22 8.29
C ARG A 118 -12.87 30.42 8.02
N ALA A 119 -13.71 29.46 8.41
CA ALA A 119 -15.16 29.58 8.25
C ALA A 119 -15.73 30.73 9.08
N ARG A 120 -15.25 30.93 10.32
CA ARG A 120 -15.63 32.07 11.16
C ARG A 120 -15.21 33.40 10.54
N GLU A 121 -13.96 33.49 10.08
CA GLU A 121 -13.44 34.70 9.42
C GLU A 121 -14.21 35.03 8.15
N CYS A 122 -14.53 34.02 7.33
CA CYS A 122 -15.35 34.18 6.14
C CYS A 122 -16.75 34.71 6.50
N LYS A 123 -17.37 34.12 7.52
CA LYS A 123 -18.69 34.56 8.02
C LYS A 123 -18.67 36.01 8.49
N GLU A 124 -17.65 36.42 9.23
CA GLU A 124 -17.51 37.81 9.68
C GLU A 124 -17.25 38.78 8.52
N LYS A 125 -16.43 38.40 7.54
CA LYS A 125 -16.23 39.19 6.31
C LYS A 125 -17.52 39.37 5.52
N MET A 126 -18.32 38.31 5.37
CA MET A 126 -19.65 38.39 4.73
C MET A 126 -20.63 39.26 5.52
N ARG A 127 -20.57 39.22 6.86
CA ARG A 127 -21.41 40.08 7.72
C ARG A 127 -21.08 41.56 7.55
N ASN A 128 -19.79 41.88 7.42
CA ASN A 128 -19.30 43.26 7.30
C ASN A 128 -19.34 43.81 5.86
N ASN A 129 -19.46 42.93 4.86
CA ASN A 129 -19.62 43.31 3.46
C ASN A 129 -20.60 42.34 2.76
N PRO A 130 -21.92 42.64 2.76
CA PRO A 130 -22.94 41.78 2.17
C PRO A 130 -22.81 41.63 0.64
N GLU A 131 -22.05 42.49 -0.04
CA GLU A 131 -21.77 42.35 -1.49
C GLU A 131 -20.87 41.16 -1.81
N LEU A 132 -20.01 40.73 -0.86
CA LEU A 132 -19.22 39.50 -0.98
C LEU A 132 -20.08 38.24 -0.98
N ALA A 133 -21.29 38.28 -0.39
CA ALA A 133 -22.23 37.17 -0.46
C ALA A 133 -22.87 37.03 -1.85
N LEU A 134 -22.92 38.13 -2.63
CA LEU A 134 -23.44 38.14 -4.00
C LEU A 134 -22.44 37.61 -5.04
N GLN A 135 -21.13 37.57 -4.72
CA GLN A 135 -20.12 37.00 -5.63
C GLN A 135 -20.29 35.49 -5.85
N GLY A 136 -21.07 34.81 -4.99
CA GLY A 136 -21.43 33.41 -5.16
C GLY A 136 -20.23 32.45 -5.06
N ILE A 137 -20.52 31.18 -4.84
CA ILE A 137 -19.54 30.12 -5.07
C ILE A 137 -19.38 30.03 -6.60
N PRO A 138 -18.16 29.98 -7.16
CA PRO A 138 -17.99 29.76 -8.59
C PRO A 138 -18.69 28.45 -8.98
N GLN A 139 -19.85 28.57 -9.62
CA GLN A 139 -20.56 27.45 -10.20
C GLN A 139 -20.02 27.29 -11.62
N ASN A 140 -19.60 26.07 -11.97
CA ASN A 140 -19.37 25.72 -13.37
C ASN A 140 -20.72 25.70 -14.07
N ASN A 141 -21.17 26.87 -14.51
CA ASN A 141 -22.38 27.01 -15.29
C ASN A 141 -22.10 26.46 -16.70
N THR A 142 -22.48 25.22 -16.93
CA THR A 142 -22.44 24.61 -18.26
C THR A 142 -23.55 25.24 -19.11
N VAL A 143 -23.17 26.05 -20.10
CA VAL A 143 -24.15 26.64 -21.02
C VAL A 143 -24.48 25.62 -22.10
N VAL A 144 -25.73 25.16 -22.13
CA VAL A 144 -26.23 24.27 -23.20
C VAL A 144 -26.37 25.09 -24.47
N LYS A 145 -25.49 24.86 -25.45
CA LYS A 145 -25.61 25.42 -26.79
C LYS A 145 -26.41 24.46 -27.66
N ARG A 146 -27.50 24.95 -28.26
CA ARG A 146 -28.20 24.23 -29.31
C ARG A 146 -27.31 24.20 -30.55
N LEU A 147 -27.23 23.03 -31.17
CA LEU A 147 -26.56 22.87 -32.46
C LEU A 147 -27.39 23.54 -33.56
N GLU A 148 -26.72 24.11 -34.56
CA GLU A 148 -27.36 24.74 -35.72
C GLU A 148 -28.06 23.72 -36.61
N HIS A 149 -27.51 22.50 -36.64
CA HIS A 149 -28.02 21.39 -37.42
C HIS A 149 -28.14 20.13 -36.56
N PRO A 150 -29.16 19.28 -36.81
CA PRO A 150 -29.23 17.97 -36.20
C PRO A 150 -28.04 17.11 -36.60
N ARG A 151 -27.69 16.18 -35.70
CA ARG A 151 -26.67 15.15 -35.89
C ARG A 151 -27.34 13.79 -35.82
N THR A 152 -26.79 12.81 -36.54
CA THR A 152 -27.28 11.42 -36.44
C THR A 152 -26.14 10.49 -36.06
N VAL A 153 -26.49 9.46 -35.29
CA VAL A 153 -25.58 8.42 -34.82
C VAL A 153 -26.30 7.07 -34.97
N CYS A 154 -25.61 6.05 -35.48
CA CYS A 154 -26.16 4.70 -35.60
C CYS A 154 -26.03 3.93 -34.29
N MET A 155 -26.77 2.83 -34.15
CA MET A 155 -26.78 1.97 -32.96
C MET A 155 -25.65 0.91 -32.96
N ASP A 156 -24.64 1.06 -33.82
CA ASP A 156 -23.48 0.17 -33.79
C ASP A 156 -22.65 0.41 -32.52
N ASP A 157 -22.07 -0.66 -31.96
CA ASP A 157 -21.27 -0.60 -30.72
C ASP A 157 -20.03 0.32 -30.83
N LYS A 158 -19.59 0.62 -32.06
CA LYS A 158 -18.53 1.61 -32.32
C LYS A 158 -18.99 3.05 -32.12
N CYS A 159 -20.29 3.31 -32.29
CA CYS A 159 -20.85 4.66 -32.35
C CYS A 159 -21.69 5.00 -31.13
N CYS A 160 -22.35 4.01 -30.52
CA CYS A 160 -23.17 4.16 -29.33
C CYS A 160 -22.84 3.08 -28.30
N ARG A 161 -23.05 3.41 -27.02
CA ARG A 161 -23.01 2.46 -25.92
C ARG A 161 -24.14 2.76 -24.95
N VAL A 162 -24.83 1.73 -24.48
CA VAL A 162 -25.80 1.88 -23.39
C VAL A 162 -25.04 1.90 -22.07
N THR A 163 -25.22 2.97 -21.29
CA THR A 163 -24.66 3.11 -19.94
C THR A 163 -25.79 3.19 -18.91
N GLN A 164 -25.46 2.82 -17.68
CA GLN A 164 -26.40 2.85 -16.56
C GLN A 164 -26.11 4.07 -15.69
N ASP A 165 -27.08 4.98 -15.58
CA ASP A 165 -27.01 6.15 -14.72
C ASP A 165 -28.10 6.01 -13.64
N GLY A 166 -27.74 5.33 -12.55
CA GLY A 166 -28.70 4.92 -11.51
C GLY A 166 -29.69 3.87 -12.02
N ASP A 167 -30.99 4.21 -11.97
CA ASP A 167 -32.10 3.35 -12.44
C ASP A 167 -32.45 3.59 -13.92
N GLU A 168 -31.84 4.58 -14.58
CA GLU A 168 -32.11 4.92 -15.97
C GLU A 168 -31.01 4.38 -16.90
N GLN A 169 -31.42 3.82 -18.03
CA GLN A 169 -30.50 3.48 -19.13
C GLN A 169 -30.34 4.70 -20.03
N LYS A 170 -29.09 5.10 -20.25
CA LYS A 170 -28.74 6.25 -21.09
C LYS A 170 -27.89 5.80 -22.27
N LEU A 171 -28.11 6.42 -23.43
CA LEU A 171 -27.27 6.20 -24.60
C LEU A 171 -26.08 7.17 -24.55
N GLU A 172 -24.87 6.63 -24.54
CA GLU A 172 -23.62 7.37 -24.70
C GLU A 172 -23.20 7.32 -26.17
N TYR A 173 -23.11 8.49 -26.81
CA TYR A 173 -22.66 8.63 -28.20
C TYR A 173 -21.13 8.76 -28.25
N LEU A 174 -20.45 7.76 -28.80
CA LEU A 174 -18.99 7.71 -28.91
C LEU A 174 -18.45 8.43 -30.14
N SER A 175 -19.21 8.40 -31.24
CA SER A 175 -18.84 9.05 -32.50
C SER A 175 -20.06 9.63 -33.19
N ILE A 176 -19.88 10.76 -33.89
CA ILE A 176 -20.92 11.34 -34.75
C ILE A 176 -20.83 10.68 -36.12
N CYS A 177 -21.92 10.06 -36.58
CA CYS A 177 -21.94 9.43 -37.90
C CYS A 177 -22.23 10.46 -39.00
N HIS A 178 -23.14 11.41 -38.75
CA HIS A 178 -23.43 12.52 -39.67
C HIS A 178 -23.55 13.83 -38.88
N ASP A 179 -22.61 14.76 -39.13
CA ASP A 179 -22.44 15.99 -38.34
C ASP A 179 -23.37 17.14 -38.74
N VAL A 180 -23.75 17.23 -40.02
CA VAL A 180 -24.57 18.33 -40.55
C VAL A 180 -25.76 17.76 -41.32
N CYS A 181 -26.84 17.50 -40.61
CA CYS A 181 -28.09 17.04 -41.21
C CYS A 181 -29.03 18.22 -41.51
N TYR A 182 -29.60 18.26 -42.70
CA TYR A 182 -30.54 19.33 -43.12
C TYR A 182 -32.02 18.96 -42.91
N LEU A 183 -32.31 17.83 -42.27
CA LEU A 183 -33.66 17.45 -41.89
C LEU A 183 -34.27 18.47 -40.93
N LYS A 184 -35.54 18.77 -41.12
CA LYS A 184 -36.28 19.75 -40.31
C LYS A 184 -37.34 19.04 -39.50
N GLY A 185 -37.57 19.51 -38.27
CA GLY A 185 -38.62 18.97 -37.40
C GLY A 185 -38.27 17.65 -36.70
N VAL A 186 -37.02 17.19 -36.78
CA VAL A 186 -36.55 15.99 -36.06
C VAL A 186 -36.49 16.24 -34.55
N VAL A 187 -36.95 15.25 -33.79
CA VAL A 187 -36.97 15.32 -32.31
C VAL A 187 -35.61 14.86 -31.77
N GLN A 188 -35.09 15.56 -30.77
CA GLN A 188 -33.83 15.18 -30.12
C GLN A 188 -33.95 13.78 -29.48
N GLU A 189 -32.88 12.98 -29.63
CA GLU A 189 -32.77 11.62 -29.03
C GLU A 189 -33.85 10.62 -29.48
N LYS A 190 -34.52 10.88 -30.61
CA LYS A 190 -35.47 9.93 -31.20
C LYS A 190 -34.74 8.85 -32.00
N ILE A 191 -34.91 7.60 -31.58
CA ILE A 191 -34.38 6.42 -32.27
C ILE A 191 -35.32 6.09 -33.44
N SER A 192 -34.75 5.81 -34.63
CA SER A 192 -35.49 5.44 -35.84
C SER A 192 -36.55 6.47 -36.25
N ASP A 193 -36.14 7.75 -36.40
CA ASP A 193 -37.03 8.80 -36.91
C ASP A 193 -37.37 8.53 -38.39
N PRO A 194 -38.66 8.44 -38.80
CA PRO A 194 -39.03 8.21 -40.20
C PRO A 194 -38.47 9.24 -41.18
N GLU A 195 -38.22 10.46 -40.72
CA GLU A 195 -37.64 11.52 -41.56
C GLU A 195 -36.22 11.20 -42.06
N LEU A 196 -35.55 10.20 -41.48
CA LEU A 196 -34.23 9.74 -41.92
C LEU A 196 -34.22 9.19 -43.35
N GLU A 197 -35.36 8.73 -43.87
CA GLU A 197 -35.52 8.30 -45.27
C GLU A 197 -35.24 9.45 -46.26
N TYR A 198 -35.51 10.69 -45.85
CA TYR A 198 -35.28 11.88 -46.66
C TYR A 198 -33.90 12.50 -46.46
N CYS A 199 -33.03 11.86 -45.66
CA CYS A 199 -31.67 12.33 -45.45
C CYS A 199 -30.79 11.95 -46.66
N GLU A 200 -30.16 12.93 -47.30
CA GLU A 200 -29.25 12.70 -48.43
C GLU A 200 -28.04 11.81 -48.09
N ALA A 201 -27.68 11.71 -46.80
CA ALA A 201 -26.61 10.85 -46.34
C ALA A 201 -27.04 9.38 -46.19
N MET A 202 -28.35 9.09 -46.19
CA MET A 202 -28.93 7.76 -45.97
C MET A 202 -29.39 7.16 -47.30
N ASP A 203 -29.06 5.89 -47.51
CA ASP A 203 -29.61 5.08 -48.58
C ASP A 203 -31.06 4.69 -48.22
N PRO A 204 -32.06 5.12 -49.01
CA PRO A 204 -33.47 4.86 -48.72
C PRO A 204 -33.84 3.37 -48.83
N ASP A 205 -33.11 2.59 -49.64
CA ASP A 205 -33.40 1.18 -49.84
C ASP A 205 -32.76 0.30 -48.77
N THR A 206 -31.57 0.66 -48.28
CA THR A 206 -30.80 -0.15 -47.33
C THR A 206 -30.80 0.39 -45.90
N GLY A 207 -31.20 1.65 -45.69
CA GLY A 207 -31.15 2.33 -44.39
C GLY A 207 -29.73 2.58 -43.87
N LYS A 208 -28.71 2.36 -44.71
CA LYS A 208 -27.30 2.58 -44.38
C LYS A 208 -26.84 3.92 -44.92
N MET A 209 -25.83 4.52 -44.30
CA MET A 209 -25.24 5.72 -44.88
C MET A 209 -24.40 5.43 -46.12
N PHE A 210 -24.42 6.37 -47.07
CA PHE A 210 -23.54 6.33 -48.24
C PHE A 210 -22.05 6.41 -47.81
N GLY A 211 -21.17 5.72 -48.54
CA GLY A 211 -19.79 5.39 -48.12
C GLY A 211 -18.82 6.55 -47.81
N ILE A 212 -19.25 7.81 -47.91
CA ILE A 212 -18.48 8.99 -47.48
C ILE A 212 -18.66 9.24 -45.96
N PHE A 213 -19.69 8.64 -45.36
CA PHE A 213 -20.06 8.79 -43.94
C PHE A 213 -20.03 7.45 -43.17
N SER A 214 -19.42 6.41 -43.73
CA SER A 214 -19.49 5.05 -43.17
C SER A 214 -18.79 4.92 -41.81
N CYS A 215 -19.51 4.40 -40.82
CA CYS A 215 -19.00 3.84 -39.56
C CYS A 215 -18.90 2.30 -39.64
#